data_AF-A0A5C7VRR0-F1
#
_entry.id   AF-A0A5C7VRR0-F1
#
_cell.length_a   1.000
_cell.length_b   1.000
_cell.length_c   1.000
_cell.angle_alpha   90.00
_cell.angle_beta   90.00
_cell.angle_gamma   90.00
#
_symmetry.space_group_name_H-M   'P 1'
#
loop_
_entity.id
_entity.type
_entity.pdbx_description
1 polymer ?
#
loop_
_entity_poly.entity_id
_entity_poly.type
_entity_poly.pdbx_seq_one_letter_code
_entity_poly.pdbx_strand_id
1 'polypeptide(L)'
;MKMSFFILISVVMLTGCASFIHTTKADKDTLNAGISYYLPKRQHQLIVTAEHLDAAKTKTEYEKILTAHSLLAIETNKLEVQWKSLDSTAKNTPKGEAKDEATKEAQKAEGALKASKDSLKILEQALNKALKKYQLAIKPEVTPNQCDYYVTMNIQPLDLEPDTRHPFLLSVRHSPLRDDDLNIKTTASGLLMSSNVTTTDRTGDIIVEIAKAVGMIMGLPGAPSDVTQQALAEKMAKPKPKDCFPTVLTHNEIVDFAKKDSIEINFKDEYGVSLSQLNETQKYNISNLENFSVVLRDVDKESPHITKLETIYNDSNSKISWNETCELPDYKTSADCGRKNGILYRRDVPYTVELQSKPKNTSIATQQIFMPNLSPISLIPAEALQLVTAKNNMGFENGMLVSYETNQPSQVLALVSLPARVLEGYFGALTKIIKLKVDYKSAASSSAPATEAITSGTTPKD
;
A
#
# COMPACT_ATOMS: atom_id res chain seq x y z
N MET A 1 -31.02 -58.30 21.65
CA MET A 1 -29.70 -58.11 20.99
C MET A 1 -29.91 -57.89 19.49
N LYS A 2 -30.22 -56.64 19.05
CA LYS A 2 -30.36 -56.21 17.63
C LYS A 2 -30.84 -54.73 17.55
N MET A 3 -30.08 -53.72 18.02
CA MET A 3 -30.45 -52.31 17.78
C MET A 3 -29.32 -51.25 17.91
N SER A 4 -28.04 -51.62 17.77
CA SER A 4 -26.92 -50.69 18.06
C SER A 4 -25.97 -50.42 16.88
N PHE A 5 -26.28 -50.90 15.68
CA PHE A 5 -25.34 -50.86 14.53
C PHE A 5 -25.71 -49.84 13.42
N PHE A 6 -26.87 -49.19 13.50
CA PHE A 6 -27.33 -48.25 12.45
C PHE A 6 -26.92 -46.78 12.67
N ILE A 7 -26.45 -46.40 13.87
CA ILE A 7 -26.07 -45.02 14.18
C ILE A 7 -24.63 -44.69 13.74
N LEU A 8 -23.77 -45.69 13.53
CA LEU A 8 -22.36 -45.48 13.20
C LEU A 8 -22.09 -45.14 11.72
N ILE A 9 -23.03 -45.43 10.81
CA ILE A 9 -22.80 -45.37 9.35
C ILE A 9 -23.05 -43.98 8.75
N SER A 10 -23.81 -43.09 9.43
CA SER A 10 -24.17 -41.77 8.88
C SER A 10 -23.15 -40.65 9.13
N VAL A 11 -22.12 -40.87 9.96
CA VAL A 11 -21.13 -39.83 10.33
C VAL A 11 -20.03 -39.66 9.26
N VAL A 12 -19.81 -40.66 8.41
CA VAL A 12 -18.64 -40.73 7.49
C VAL A 12 -18.82 -39.87 6.22
N MET A 13 -20.03 -39.41 5.89
CA MET A 13 -20.33 -38.68 4.65
C MET A 13 -20.35 -37.14 4.80
N LEU A 14 -20.00 -36.59 5.98
CA LEU A 14 -19.96 -35.14 6.23
C LEU A 14 -18.56 -34.52 6.05
N THR A 15 -17.69 -35.13 5.24
CA THR A 15 -16.45 -34.51 4.75
C THR A 15 -16.73 -33.44 3.67
N GLY A 16 -17.67 -32.53 3.94
CA GLY A 16 -18.04 -31.45 3.04
C GLY A 16 -16.87 -30.51 2.78
N CYS A 17 -16.60 -30.20 1.50
CA CYS A 17 -15.50 -29.32 1.13
C CYS A 17 -15.60 -27.98 1.89
N ALA A 18 -14.50 -27.58 2.53
CA ALA A 18 -14.42 -26.26 3.16
C ALA A 18 -14.51 -25.16 2.10
N SER A 19 -15.18 -24.05 2.44
CA SER A 19 -15.08 -22.83 1.63
C SER A 19 -13.67 -22.24 1.76
N PHE A 20 -13.10 -21.81 0.64
CA PHE A 20 -11.84 -21.08 0.60
C PHE A 20 -11.84 -20.06 -0.54
N ILE A 21 -11.17 -18.92 -0.31
CA ILE A 21 -10.74 -18.05 -1.41
C ILE A 21 -9.63 -18.80 -2.14
N HIS A 22 -9.73 -18.85 -3.45
CA HIS A 22 -8.78 -19.51 -4.31
C HIS A 22 -8.22 -18.49 -5.31
N THR A 23 -6.92 -18.22 -5.19
CA THR A 23 -6.19 -17.39 -6.16
C THR A 23 -5.60 -18.30 -7.24
N THR A 24 -5.90 -18.02 -8.50
CA THR A 24 -5.15 -18.54 -9.66
C THR A 24 -4.46 -17.39 -10.38
N LYS A 25 -3.38 -17.68 -11.09
CA LYS A 25 -2.93 -16.79 -12.17
C LYS A 25 -4.03 -16.75 -13.23
N ALA A 26 -4.43 -15.56 -13.67
CA ALA A 26 -5.36 -15.43 -14.77
C ALA A 26 -4.63 -15.52 -16.12
N ASP A 27 -5.29 -16.06 -17.13
CA ASP A 27 -4.98 -15.84 -18.53
C ASP A 27 -5.99 -14.84 -19.13
N LYS A 28 -5.81 -14.48 -20.40
CA LYS A 28 -6.69 -13.48 -21.05
C LYS A 28 -8.15 -13.94 -21.16
N ASP A 29 -8.39 -15.25 -21.18
CA ASP A 29 -9.71 -15.84 -21.40
C ASP A 29 -10.48 -16.02 -20.08
N THR A 30 -9.76 -16.17 -18.97
CA THR A 30 -10.29 -16.37 -17.61
C THR A 30 -10.42 -15.09 -16.77
N LEU A 31 -9.93 -13.93 -17.23
CA LEU A 31 -10.04 -12.64 -16.53
C LEU A 31 -11.49 -12.25 -16.13
N ASN A 32 -12.48 -12.76 -16.85
CA ASN A 32 -13.91 -12.52 -16.63
C ASN A 32 -14.62 -13.59 -15.76
N ALA A 33 -13.92 -14.64 -15.32
CA ALA A 33 -14.51 -15.78 -14.61
C ALA A 33 -14.61 -15.59 -13.08
N GLY A 34 -14.36 -14.39 -12.59
CA GLY A 34 -14.24 -14.05 -11.16
C GLY A 34 -13.72 -12.63 -10.99
N ILE A 35 -13.23 -12.29 -9.79
CA ILE A 35 -12.69 -10.96 -9.52
C ILE A 35 -11.20 -10.96 -9.87
N SER A 36 -10.84 -10.32 -10.98
CA SER A 36 -9.44 -10.14 -11.36
C SER A 36 -8.79 -8.99 -10.57
N TYR A 37 -7.53 -9.18 -10.19
CA TYR A 37 -6.71 -8.18 -9.54
C TYR A 37 -5.23 -8.32 -9.94
N TYR A 38 -4.46 -7.28 -9.65
CA TYR A 38 -3.03 -7.23 -9.93
C TYR A 38 -2.25 -6.99 -8.65
N LEU A 39 -1.03 -7.54 -8.61
CA LEU A 39 -0.06 -7.18 -7.56
C LEU A 39 0.48 -5.76 -7.80
N PRO A 40 0.84 -5.03 -6.74
CA PRO A 40 1.47 -3.73 -6.89
C PRO A 40 2.86 -3.85 -7.52
N LYS A 41 3.16 -2.88 -8.39
CA LYS A 41 4.50 -2.46 -8.78
C LYS A 41 4.62 -0.94 -8.56
N ARG A 42 5.84 -0.45 -8.41
CA ARG A 42 6.20 0.96 -8.31
C ARG A 42 7.30 1.27 -9.33
N GLN A 43 7.16 2.36 -10.07
CA GLN A 43 8.25 2.95 -10.84
C GLN A 43 8.88 4.10 -10.07
N HIS A 44 10.08 4.50 -10.45
CA HIS A 44 10.83 5.55 -9.76
C HIS A 44 11.32 6.58 -10.75
N GLN A 45 11.20 7.86 -10.42
CA GLN A 45 11.86 8.91 -11.17
C GLN A 45 13.30 9.04 -10.65
N LEU A 46 14.26 8.63 -11.48
CA LEU A 46 15.69 8.76 -11.22
C LEU A 46 16.16 10.11 -11.75
N ILE A 47 16.55 10.99 -10.83
CA ILE A 47 17.11 12.30 -11.15
C ILE A 47 18.57 12.32 -10.68
N VAL A 48 19.51 12.40 -11.62
CA VAL A 48 20.93 12.60 -11.32
C VAL A 48 21.34 13.96 -11.86
N THR A 49 21.85 14.85 -11.01
CA THR A 49 22.33 16.18 -11.40
C THR A 49 23.82 16.30 -11.15
N ALA A 50 24.55 16.92 -12.07
CA ALA A 50 25.93 17.33 -11.92
C ALA A 50 26.01 18.86 -12.01
N GLU A 51 26.43 19.50 -10.91
CA GLU A 51 26.58 20.96 -10.80
C GLU A 51 28.07 21.31 -10.63
N HIS A 52 28.60 22.21 -11.46
CA HIS A 52 29.96 22.73 -11.26
C HIS A 52 30.03 23.55 -9.96
N LEU A 53 30.95 23.19 -9.04
CA LEU A 53 31.08 23.89 -7.77
C LEU A 53 32.04 25.08 -7.85
N ASP A 54 31.47 26.29 -7.79
CA ASP A 54 32.24 27.50 -7.49
C ASP A 54 32.38 27.65 -5.96
N ALA A 55 33.62 27.59 -5.46
CA ALA A 55 33.94 27.68 -4.03
C ALA A 55 33.58 29.04 -3.41
N ALA A 56 33.68 30.14 -4.16
CA ALA A 56 33.30 31.46 -3.67
C ALA A 56 31.77 31.60 -3.61
N LYS A 57 31.07 31.17 -4.66
CA LYS A 57 29.59 31.18 -4.70
C LYS A 57 28.97 30.30 -3.61
N THR A 58 29.49 29.08 -3.43
CA THR A 58 29.00 28.14 -2.41
C THR A 58 29.30 28.61 -0.99
N LYS A 59 30.45 29.27 -0.76
CA LYS A 59 30.75 29.93 0.51
C LYS A 59 29.70 31.00 0.83
N THR A 60 29.41 31.90 -0.11
CA THR A 60 28.42 32.97 0.07
C THR A 60 27.01 32.42 0.34
N GLU A 61 26.63 31.33 -0.33
CA GLU A 61 25.37 30.63 -0.08
C GLU A 61 25.30 30.05 1.35
N TYR A 62 26.37 29.38 1.80
CA TYR A 62 26.49 28.84 3.14
C TYR A 62 26.44 29.93 4.22
N GLU A 63 27.21 31.02 4.08
CA GLU A 63 27.25 32.13 5.04
C GLU A 63 25.90 32.85 5.16
N LYS A 64 25.14 32.95 4.07
CA LYS A 64 23.77 33.48 4.08
C LYS A 64 22.82 32.58 4.89
N ILE A 65 22.88 31.26 4.69
CA ILE A 65 22.02 30.30 5.40
C ILE A 65 22.41 30.22 6.88
N LEU A 66 23.71 30.23 7.20
CA LEU A 66 24.23 30.26 8.57
C LEU A 66 23.73 31.49 9.34
N THR A 67 23.71 32.65 8.68
CA THR A 67 23.19 33.91 9.24
C THR A 67 21.68 33.86 9.47
N ALA A 68 20.91 33.31 8.53
CA ALA A 68 19.47 33.12 8.69
C ALA A 68 19.14 32.16 9.85
N HIS A 69 19.89 31.08 9.97
CA HIS A 69 19.76 30.09 11.04
C HIS A 69 20.06 30.69 12.42
N SER A 70 21.16 31.45 12.57
CA SER A 70 21.52 32.07 13.85
C SER A 70 20.50 33.12 14.31
N LEU A 71 19.96 33.92 13.40
CA LEU A 71 18.89 34.89 13.69
C LEU A 71 17.61 34.19 14.16
N LEU A 72 17.16 33.12 13.48
CA LEU A 72 15.97 32.38 13.88
C LEU A 72 16.16 31.63 15.21
N ALA A 73 17.36 31.11 15.49
CA ALA A 73 17.67 30.49 16.77
C ALA A 73 17.57 31.49 17.94
N ILE A 74 18.05 32.71 17.76
CA ILE A 74 17.90 33.80 18.76
C ILE A 74 16.42 34.12 19.00
N GLU A 75 15.61 34.24 17.95
CA GLU A 75 14.18 34.57 18.10
C GLU A 75 13.39 33.42 18.75
N THR A 76 13.70 32.18 18.36
CA THR A 76 13.11 30.96 18.98
C THR A 76 13.39 30.92 20.49
N ASN A 77 14.60 31.31 20.92
CA ASN A 77 14.95 31.40 22.34
C ASN A 77 14.15 32.48 23.08
N LYS A 78 13.88 33.65 22.46
CA LYS A 78 13.01 34.68 23.06
C LYS A 78 11.58 34.16 23.23
N LEU A 79 11.02 33.53 22.20
CA LEU A 79 9.69 32.92 22.24
C LEU A 79 9.61 31.85 23.33
N GLU A 80 10.67 31.07 23.55
CA GLU A 80 10.70 30.07 24.62
C GLU A 80 10.67 30.70 26.02
N VAL A 81 11.41 31.80 26.23
CA VAL A 81 11.36 32.56 27.49
C VAL A 81 9.98 33.18 27.71
N GLN A 82 9.39 33.78 26.68
CA GLN A 82 8.04 34.36 26.75
C GLN A 82 6.98 33.29 27.06
N TRP A 83 7.00 32.16 26.36
CA TRP A 83 6.09 31.04 26.61
C TRP A 83 6.21 30.51 28.04
N LYS A 84 7.43 30.26 28.54
CA LYS A 84 7.66 29.83 29.93
C LYS A 84 7.12 30.82 30.96
N SER A 85 7.22 32.12 30.69
CA SER A 85 6.64 33.16 31.55
C SER A 85 5.10 33.10 31.55
N LEU A 86 4.46 32.99 30.39
CA LEU A 86 3.00 32.95 30.25
C LEU A 86 2.40 31.64 30.81
N ASP A 87 3.04 30.50 30.57
CA ASP A 87 2.67 29.20 31.13
C ASP A 87 2.75 29.20 32.66
N SER A 88 3.81 29.78 33.24
CA SER A 88 3.92 29.99 34.69
C SER A 88 2.79 30.88 35.22
N THR A 89 2.48 31.99 34.53
CA THR A 89 1.35 32.86 34.90
C THR A 89 0.03 32.07 34.87
N ALA A 90 -0.29 31.39 33.77
CA ALA A 90 -1.54 30.62 33.62
C ALA A 90 -1.70 29.51 34.68
N LYS A 91 -0.59 28.84 35.06
CA LYS A 91 -0.56 27.85 36.14
C LYS A 91 -0.88 28.47 37.49
N ASN A 92 -0.31 29.63 37.78
CA ASN A 92 -0.46 30.33 39.06
C ASN A 92 -1.75 31.18 39.18
N THR A 93 -2.42 31.52 38.07
CA THR A 93 -3.68 32.28 38.10
C THR A 93 -4.83 31.48 38.76
N PRO A 94 -5.55 32.07 39.74
CA PRO A 94 -6.73 31.47 40.36
C PRO A 94 -7.84 31.14 39.35
N LYS A 95 -8.68 30.15 39.64
CA LYS A 95 -9.78 29.72 38.75
C LYS A 95 -10.74 30.87 38.43
N GLY A 96 -11.18 30.94 37.17
CA GLY A 96 -12.11 31.96 36.66
C GLY A 96 -11.65 32.46 35.28
N GLU A 97 -12.37 33.46 34.75
CA GLU A 97 -12.15 34.05 33.43
C GLU A 97 -10.68 34.47 33.17
N ALA A 98 -10.02 35.07 34.16
CA ALA A 98 -8.61 35.45 34.09
C ALA A 98 -7.65 34.25 33.88
N LYS A 99 -8.00 33.04 34.36
CA LYS A 99 -7.20 31.83 34.11
C LYS A 99 -7.41 31.33 32.69
N ASP A 100 -8.63 31.41 32.17
CA ASP A 100 -8.95 30.98 30.81
C ASP A 100 -8.26 31.91 29.79
N GLU A 101 -8.23 33.22 30.06
CA GLU A 101 -7.47 34.19 29.26
C GLU A 101 -5.96 33.94 29.32
N ALA A 102 -5.37 33.79 30.51
CA ALA A 102 -3.95 33.48 30.66
C ALA A 102 -3.56 32.14 29.99
N THR A 103 -4.42 31.13 30.07
CA THR A 103 -4.22 29.83 29.41
C THR A 103 -4.26 29.97 27.90
N LYS A 104 -5.20 30.76 27.36
CA LYS A 104 -5.31 31.06 25.92
C LYS A 104 -4.09 31.81 25.40
N GLU A 105 -3.54 32.75 26.18
CA GLU A 105 -2.32 33.47 25.80
C GLU A 105 -1.08 32.56 25.84
N ALA A 106 -0.95 31.72 26.87
CA ALA A 106 0.11 30.71 26.95
C ALA A 106 0.06 29.71 25.78
N GLN A 107 -1.14 29.22 25.40
CA GLN A 107 -1.34 28.36 24.22
C GLN A 107 -0.98 29.07 22.91
N LYS A 108 -1.30 30.36 22.77
CA LYS A 108 -0.91 31.16 21.60
C LYS A 108 0.63 31.30 21.50
N ALA A 109 1.30 31.52 22.62
CA ALA A 109 2.76 31.56 22.68
C ALA A 109 3.41 30.19 22.40
N GLU A 110 2.79 29.09 22.88
CA GLU A 110 3.22 27.72 22.58
C GLU A 110 3.13 27.43 21.08
N GLY A 111 2.02 27.81 20.42
CA GLY A 111 1.85 27.66 18.98
C GLY A 111 2.90 28.43 18.17
N ALA A 112 3.22 29.67 18.58
CA ALA A 112 4.28 30.46 17.96
C ALA A 112 5.67 29.84 18.16
N LEU A 113 5.99 29.38 19.37
CA LEU A 113 7.23 28.68 19.68
C LEU A 113 7.40 27.40 18.85
N LYS A 114 6.33 26.61 18.72
CA LYS A 114 6.32 25.39 17.91
C LYS A 114 6.62 25.69 16.44
N ALA A 115 5.90 26.65 15.83
CA ALA A 115 6.14 27.06 14.45
C ALA A 115 7.56 27.58 14.22
N SER A 116 8.15 28.29 15.20
CA SER A 116 9.54 28.75 15.14
C SER A 116 10.54 27.58 15.20
N LYS A 117 10.31 26.58 16.06
CA LYS A 117 11.13 25.36 16.15
C LYS A 117 11.04 24.50 14.89
N ASP A 118 9.85 24.33 14.31
CA ASP A 118 9.66 23.63 13.04
C ASP A 118 10.41 24.34 11.90
N SER A 119 10.37 25.68 11.87
CA SER A 119 11.12 26.50 10.90
C SER A 119 12.64 26.40 11.10
N LEU A 120 13.11 26.34 12.35
CA LEU A 120 14.53 26.18 12.68
C LEU A 120 15.08 24.83 12.20
N LYS A 121 14.31 23.75 12.38
CA LYS A 121 14.65 22.41 11.87
C LYS A 121 14.80 22.37 10.35
N ILE A 122 13.98 23.12 9.61
CA ILE A 122 14.08 23.27 8.15
C ILE A 122 15.37 24.02 7.77
N LEU A 123 15.70 25.11 8.47
CA LEU A 123 16.96 25.84 8.24
C LEU A 123 18.20 25.02 8.62
N GLU A 124 18.14 24.19 9.67
CA GLU A 124 19.24 23.30 10.05
C GLU A 124 19.55 22.26 8.96
N GLN A 125 18.50 21.68 8.35
CA GLN A 125 18.66 20.79 7.19
C GLN A 125 19.28 21.51 5.98
N ALA A 126 18.83 22.74 5.70
CA ALA A 126 19.40 23.56 4.63
C ALA A 126 20.87 23.95 4.91
N LEU A 127 21.21 24.27 6.16
CA LEU A 127 22.56 24.61 6.61
C LEU A 127 23.51 23.43 6.44
N ASN A 128 23.11 22.24 6.88
CA ASN A 128 23.90 21.01 6.73
C ASN A 128 24.12 20.65 5.25
N LYS A 129 23.10 20.85 4.39
CA LYS A 129 23.23 20.67 2.94
C LYS A 129 24.23 21.68 2.33
N ALA A 130 24.13 22.95 2.69
CA ALA A 130 25.01 24.01 2.21
C ALA A 130 26.47 23.82 2.69
N LEU A 131 26.66 23.43 3.96
CA LEU A 131 27.97 23.10 4.51
C LEU A 131 28.63 21.96 3.75
N LYS A 132 27.89 20.87 3.48
CA LYS A 132 28.40 19.73 2.69
C LYS A 132 28.80 20.15 1.27
N LYS A 133 27.99 21.00 0.61
CA LYS A 133 28.30 21.56 -0.72
C LYS A 133 29.57 22.42 -0.70
N TYR A 134 29.70 23.32 0.28
CA TYR A 134 30.90 24.16 0.45
C TYR A 134 32.15 23.33 0.78
N GLN A 135 32.05 22.36 1.70
CA GLN A 135 33.14 21.43 2.04
C GLN A 135 33.65 20.62 0.83
N LEU A 136 32.76 20.30 -0.12
CA LEU A 136 33.14 19.65 -1.37
C LEU A 136 33.82 20.61 -2.34
N ALA A 137 33.38 21.87 -2.41
CA ALA A 137 33.97 22.90 -3.26
C ALA A 137 35.39 23.34 -2.83
N ILE A 138 35.78 23.11 -1.57
CA ILE A 138 37.10 23.47 -1.02
C ILE A 138 38.08 22.30 -0.92
N LYS A 139 37.74 21.10 -1.44
CA LYS A 139 38.67 19.97 -1.42
C LYS A 139 39.90 20.31 -2.28
N PRO A 140 41.13 20.27 -1.73
CA PRO A 140 42.33 20.61 -2.49
C PRO A 140 42.68 19.50 -3.50
N GLU A 141 43.54 19.86 -4.46
CA GLU A 141 44.04 19.05 -5.58
C GLU A 141 43.09 18.86 -6.77
N VAL A 142 42.80 19.98 -7.43
CA VAL A 142 42.39 19.98 -8.84
C VAL A 142 43.56 20.52 -9.66
N THR A 143 44.01 19.75 -10.67
CA THR A 143 44.97 20.30 -11.65
C THR A 143 44.32 21.46 -12.42
N PRO A 144 45.04 22.51 -12.85
CA PRO A 144 44.44 23.75 -13.38
C PRO A 144 43.49 23.62 -14.60
N ASN A 145 43.32 22.43 -15.16
CA ASN A 145 42.51 22.14 -16.34
C ASN A 145 41.31 21.21 -16.06
N GLN A 146 41.11 20.74 -14.82
CA GLN A 146 40.05 19.79 -14.46
C GLN A 146 38.86 20.54 -13.84
N CYS A 147 37.63 20.14 -14.20
CA CYS A 147 36.40 20.74 -13.70
C CYS A 147 35.78 19.86 -12.60
N ASP A 148 35.43 20.47 -11.48
CA ASP A 148 34.82 19.80 -10.34
C ASP A 148 33.30 19.90 -10.40
N TYR A 149 32.68 18.75 -10.68
CA TYR A 149 31.23 18.60 -10.67
C TYR A 149 30.78 17.86 -9.42
N TYR A 150 29.88 18.48 -8.66
CA TYR A 150 29.16 17.81 -7.60
C TYR A 150 27.99 17.05 -8.19
N VAL A 151 28.09 15.73 -8.15
CA VAL A 151 27.04 14.83 -8.64
C VAL A 151 26.14 14.41 -7.47
N THR A 152 24.84 14.66 -7.60
CA THR A 152 23.82 14.21 -6.65
C THR A 152 22.80 13.32 -7.34
N MET A 153 22.34 12.30 -6.62
CA MET A 153 21.26 11.42 -7.02
C MET A 153 20.05 11.67 -6.11
N ASN A 154 18.87 11.75 -6.72
CA ASN A 154 17.58 11.82 -6.05
C ASN A 154 16.62 10.86 -6.77
N ILE A 155 16.10 9.88 -6.04
CA ILE A 155 15.15 8.89 -6.54
C ILE A 155 13.82 9.16 -5.87
N GLN A 156 12.79 9.46 -6.66
CA GLN A 156 11.44 9.71 -6.18
C GLN A 156 10.54 8.51 -6.49
N PRO A 157 9.82 7.94 -5.51
CA PRO A 157 8.80 6.94 -5.77
C PRO A 157 7.66 7.58 -6.56
N LEU A 158 7.22 6.91 -7.63
CA LEU A 158 5.95 7.23 -8.30
C LEU A 158 4.81 6.45 -7.64
N ASP A 159 3.58 6.74 -8.08
CA ASP A 159 2.39 6.04 -7.61
C ASP A 159 2.45 4.52 -7.88
N LEU A 160 1.69 3.77 -7.08
CA LEU A 160 1.58 2.33 -7.24
C LEU A 160 0.67 1.98 -8.43
N GLU A 161 1.18 1.12 -9.29
CA GLU A 161 0.53 0.66 -10.51
C GLU A 161 0.27 -0.85 -10.45
N PRO A 162 -0.73 -1.36 -11.20
CA PRO A 162 -0.95 -2.80 -11.38
C PRO A 162 0.18 -3.46 -12.19
N ASP A 163 0.77 -4.54 -11.68
CA ASP A 163 1.73 -5.35 -12.44
C ASP A 163 0.99 -6.28 -13.43
N THR A 164 0.63 -5.73 -14.59
CA THR A 164 -0.14 -6.40 -15.64
C THR A 164 0.50 -7.66 -16.22
N ARG A 165 1.76 -7.97 -15.88
CA ARG A 165 2.43 -9.24 -16.22
C ARG A 165 1.92 -10.42 -15.36
N HIS A 166 1.36 -10.13 -14.19
CA HIS A 166 0.88 -11.09 -13.22
C HIS A 166 -0.57 -10.76 -12.81
N PRO A 167 -1.55 -10.93 -13.71
CA PRO A 167 -2.96 -10.90 -13.33
C PRO A 167 -3.30 -12.13 -12.50
N PHE A 168 -4.13 -11.94 -11.48
CA PHE A 168 -4.64 -13.00 -10.63
C PHE A 168 -6.17 -12.96 -10.61
N LEU A 169 -6.78 -14.13 -10.47
CA LEU A 169 -8.23 -14.30 -10.37
C LEU A 169 -8.57 -14.79 -8.97
N LEU A 170 -9.38 -14.02 -8.24
CA LEU A 170 -10.01 -14.45 -7.01
C LEU A 170 -11.32 -15.16 -7.36
N SER A 171 -11.35 -16.44 -6.99
CA SER A 171 -12.52 -17.31 -7.10
C SER A 171 -12.89 -17.79 -5.70
N VAL A 172 -14.17 -17.70 -5.33
CA VAL A 172 -14.66 -18.33 -4.09
C VAL A 172 -15.26 -19.67 -4.44
N ARG A 173 -14.83 -20.71 -3.72
CA ARG A 173 -15.51 -21.99 -3.74
C ARG A 173 -16.52 -22.02 -2.60
N HIS A 174 -17.76 -21.70 -2.94
CA HIS A 174 -18.88 -21.80 -2.01
C HIS A 174 -19.10 -23.26 -1.60
N SER A 175 -19.24 -23.49 -0.30
CA SER A 175 -19.72 -24.76 0.23
C SER A 175 -21.24 -24.70 0.37
N PRO A 176 -22.01 -25.71 -0.09
CA PRO A 176 -23.48 -25.72 -0.03
C PRO A 176 -24.04 -25.88 1.41
N LEU A 177 -23.20 -25.69 2.43
CA LEU A 177 -23.54 -25.73 3.86
C LEU A 177 -23.29 -24.38 4.56
N ARG A 178 -22.83 -23.34 3.83
CA ARG A 178 -22.35 -22.07 4.39
C ARG A 178 -22.85 -20.90 3.56
N ASP A 179 -23.08 -19.77 4.22
CA ASP A 179 -23.13 -18.46 3.56
C ASP A 179 -21.72 -17.88 3.64
N ASP A 180 -21.11 -17.65 2.48
CA ASP A 180 -19.86 -16.90 2.35
C ASP A 180 -20.21 -15.46 1.92
N ASP A 181 -20.12 -14.50 2.84
CA ASP A 181 -20.16 -13.07 2.49
C ASP A 181 -18.74 -12.61 2.11
N LEU A 182 -18.58 -12.15 0.87
CA LEU A 182 -17.32 -11.79 0.25
C LEU A 182 -17.36 -10.33 -0.21
N ASN A 183 -16.67 -9.46 0.51
CA ASN A 183 -16.51 -8.06 0.14
C ASN A 183 -15.07 -7.80 -0.33
N ILE A 184 -14.81 -8.15 -1.59
CA ILE A 184 -13.58 -7.76 -2.29
C ILE A 184 -13.80 -6.43 -3.00
N LYS A 185 -12.85 -5.50 -2.84
CA LYS A 185 -12.81 -4.23 -3.58
C LYS A 185 -11.46 -4.06 -4.24
N THR A 186 -11.48 -3.59 -5.48
CA THR A 186 -10.30 -3.17 -6.23
C THR A 186 -10.39 -1.68 -6.58
N THR A 187 -9.24 -1.06 -6.83
CA THR A 187 -9.15 0.28 -7.44
C THR A 187 -9.64 0.24 -8.89
N ALA A 188 -9.89 1.40 -9.49
CA ALA A 188 -10.11 1.51 -10.94
C ALA A 188 -8.92 0.98 -11.79
N SER A 189 -7.72 0.90 -11.20
CA SER A 189 -6.52 0.29 -11.81
C SER A 189 -6.38 -1.22 -11.53
N GLY A 190 -7.32 -1.85 -10.82
CA GLY A 190 -7.29 -3.29 -10.52
C GLY A 190 -6.34 -3.71 -9.40
N LEU A 191 -5.84 -2.77 -8.58
CA LEU A 191 -5.11 -3.07 -7.34
C LEU A 191 -6.11 -3.40 -6.22
N LEU A 192 -5.76 -4.32 -5.33
CA LEU A 192 -6.63 -4.73 -4.22
C LEU A 192 -6.73 -3.62 -3.15
N MET A 193 -7.94 -3.31 -2.66
CA MET A 193 -8.20 -2.34 -1.59
C MET A 193 -8.75 -2.99 -0.31
N SER A 194 -9.59 -4.00 -0.43
CA SER A 194 -10.06 -4.76 0.72
C SER A 194 -10.45 -6.16 0.30
N SER A 195 -10.24 -7.12 1.19
CA SER A 195 -10.92 -8.40 1.14
C SER A 195 -11.41 -8.73 2.54
N ASN A 196 -12.71 -8.56 2.77
CA ASN A 196 -13.36 -9.02 3.99
C ASN A 196 -14.16 -10.27 3.66
N VAL A 197 -13.86 -11.37 4.34
CA VAL A 197 -14.54 -12.65 4.16
C VAL A 197 -15.15 -13.05 5.48
N THR A 198 -16.47 -13.05 5.53
CA THR A 198 -17.25 -13.56 6.65
C THR A 198 -17.95 -14.82 6.20
N THR A 199 -17.41 -15.97 6.57
CA THR A 199 -18.09 -17.25 6.32
C THR A 199 -18.92 -17.63 7.55
N THR A 200 -20.23 -17.76 7.35
CA THR A 200 -21.21 -18.15 8.37
C THR A 200 -21.70 -19.58 8.07
N ASP A 201 -21.66 -20.48 9.07
CA ASP A 201 -22.32 -21.79 8.96
C ASP A 201 -23.84 -21.60 8.86
N ARG A 202 -24.44 -22.22 7.84
CA ARG A 202 -25.81 -21.93 7.41
C ARG A 202 -26.67 -23.18 7.26
N THR A 203 -26.19 -24.30 7.81
CA THR A 203 -26.87 -25.60 7.84
C THR A 203 -28.32 -25.53 8.37
N GLY A 204 -28.66 -24.54 9.21
CA GLY A 204 -30.02 -24.32 9.73
C GLY A 204 -31.00 -23.59 8.80
N ASP A 205 -30.52 -22.79 7.84
CA ASP A 205 -31.35 -21.80 7.12
C ASP A 205 -31.67 -22.20 5.67
N ILE A 206 -30.82 -23.03 5.05
CA ILE A 206 -30.84 -23.35 3.59
C ILE A 206 -32.17 -23.97 3.12
N ILE A 207 -32.95 -24.56 4.03
CA ILE A 207 -34.28 -25.13 3.73
C ILE A 207 -35.30 -24.03 3.30
N VAL A 208 -35.07 -22.77 3.64
CA VAL A 208 -36.08 -21.69 3.51
C VAL A 208 -35.95 -20.88 2.21
N GLU A 209 -34.78 -20.84 1.57
CA GLU A 209 -34.44 -19.76 0.61
C GLU A 209 -34.37 -20.14 -0.88
N ILE A 210 -34.65 -21.41 -1.23
CA ILE A 210 -34.71 -21.90 -2.62
C ILE A 210 -35.87 -21.27 -3.45
N ALA A 211 -36.77 -20.51 -2.81
CA ALA A 211 -38.01 -20.02 -3.42
C ALA A 211 -37.95 -18.64 -4.12
N LYS A 212 -36.78 -17.96 -4.25
CA LYS A 212 -36.77 -16.49 -4.46
C LYS A 212 -35.87 -15.84 -5.53
N ALA A 213 -35.09 -16.56 -6.35
CA ALA A 213 -34.16 -15.91 -7.28
C ALA A 213 -34.20 -16.45 -8.73
N VAL A 214 -34.99 -15.79 -9.59
CA VAL A 214 -34.87 -15.82 -11.06
C VAL A 214 -35.06 -14.40 -11.60
N GLY A 215 -34.06 -13.85 -12.31
CA GLY A 215 -34.27 -12.72 -13.23
C GLY A 215 -33.18 -11.64 -13.31
N MET A 216 -32.88 -11.26 -14.57
CA MET A 216 -32.23 -10.00 -15.05
C MET A 216 -30.69 -9.86 -14.96
N ILE A 217 -29.99 -9.15 -15.88
CA ILE A 217 -30.06 -9.04 -17.37
C ILE A 217 -28.76 -8.36 -17.91
N MET A 218 -28.54 -8.48 -19.23
CA MET A 218 -27.35 -8.20 -20.08
C MET A 218 -26.81 -6.74 -20.23
N GLY A 219 -25.51 -6.62 -20.61
CA GLY A 219 -24.98 -5.73 -21.70
C GLY A 219 -24.77 -4.22 -21.43
N LEU A 220 -23.91 -3.41 -22.13
CA LEU A 220 -22.96 -3.54 -23.27
C LEU A 220 -21.95 -2.31 -23.28
N PRO A 221 -20.96 -2.15 -24.20
CA PRO A 221 -19.72 -1.33 -24.03
C PRO A 221 -19.55 -0.06 -24.93
N GLY A 222 -18.42 0.69 -24.82
CA GLY A 222 -17.98 1.74 -25.79
C GLY A 222 -16.67 2.52 -25.49
N ALA A 223 -16.04 3.14 -26.50
CA ALA A 223 -14.73 3.87 -26.52
C ALA A 223 -14.66 4.85 -27.77
N PRO A 224 -13.54 5.48 -28.26
CA PRO A 224 -12.09 5.48 -27.89
C PRO A 224 -11.29 6.83 -28.10
N SER A 225 -9.93 6.74 -28.18
CA SER A 225 -8.94 7.49 -29.02
C SER A 225 -8.34 8.90 -28.70
N ASP A 226 -7.00 8.90 -28.54
CA ASP A 226 -5.84 9.76 -28.95
C ASP A 226 -5.94 11.24 -29.43
N VAL A 227 -4.92 12.04 -29.03
CA VAL A 227 -4.32 13.19 -29.79
C VAL A 227 -2.80 13.33 -29.51
N THR A 228 -2.00 13.66 -30.53
CA THR A 228 -0.52 13.87 -30.50
C THR A 228 -0.14 15.36 -30.66
N GLN A 229 0.99 15.83 -30.10
CA GLN A 229 1.63 17.12 -30.47
C GLN A 229 3.16 17.07 -30.55
N GLN A 230 3.75 18.14 -31.11
CA GLN A 230 4.97 18.12 -31.93
C GLN A 230 6.14 18.93 -31.33
N ALA A 231 7.35 18.72 -31.84
CA ALA A 231 8.59 19.29 -31.31
C ALA A 231 8.90 20.73 -31.76
N LEU A 232 9.77 21.41 -31.00
CA LEU A 232 10.44 22.67 -31.36
C LEU A 232 11.95 22.53 -31.11
N ALA A 233 12.79 23.19 -31.92
CA ALA A 233 14.24 23.14 -31.82
C ALA A 233 14.85 24.54 -31.97
N GLU A 234 15.94 24.82 -31.27
CA GLU A 234 16.75 26.03 -31.46
C GLU A 234 18.26 25.70 -31.46
N LYS A 235 19.06 26.57 -32.10
CA LYS A 235 20.50 26.39 -32.34
C LYS A 235 21.28 27.64 -31.94
N MET A 236 22.36 27.49 -31.17
CA MET A 236 23.49 28.43 -31.02
C MET A 236 24.67 27.69 -30.36
N ALA A 237 25.95 28.10 -30.37
CA ALA A 237 26.76 28.96 -31.25
C ALA A 237 28.26 28.65 -30.97
N LYS A 238 29.17 29.19 -31.79
CA LYS A 238 30.61 28.79 -31.86
C LYS A 238 31.40 28.86 -30.54
N PRO A 239 32.49 28.06 -30.39
CA PRO A 239 33.24 27.94 -29.13
C PRO A 239 34.14 29.14 -28.80
N LYS A 240 34.20 29.43 -27.50
CA LYS A 240 35.21 30.23 -26.79
C LYS A 240 36.21 29.24 -26.16
N PRO A 241 37.33 29.70 -25.54
CA PRO A 241 38.21 28.83 -24.74
C PRO A 241 37.45 27.88 -23.79
N LYS A 242 38.07 26.75 -23.43
CA LYS A 242 37.43 25.67 -22.65
C LYS A 242 37.15 26.06 -21.20
N ASP A 243 36.11 26.86 -21.00
CA ASP A 243 35.46 27.09 -19.72
C ASP A 243 34.96 25.75 -19.15
N CYS A 244 34.77 25.64 -17.83
CA CYS A 244 33.96 24.56 -17.26
C CYS A 244 32.49 24.77 -17.62
N PHE A 245 31.70 23.70 -17.75
CA PHE A 245 30.28 23.83 -18.09
C PHE A 245 29.55 24.48 -16.90
N PRO A 246 29.03 25.72 -17.02
CA PRO A 246 28.55 26.49 -15.87
C PRO A 246 27.13 26.11 -15.43
N THR A 247 26.44 25.34 -16.27
CA THR A 247 25.04 24.95 -16.15
C THR A 247 24.90 23.60 -15.44
N VAL A 248 23.77 23.40 -14.77
CA VAL A 248 23.44 22.12 -14.15
C VAL A 248 23.12 21.10 -15.24
N LEU A 249 23.88 20.00 -15.26
CA LEU A 249 23.61 18.86 -16.13
C LEU A 249 22.68 17.89 -15.40
N THR A 250 21.64 17.40 -16.07
CA THR A 250 20.60 16.54 -15.48
C THR A 250 20.37 15.29 -16.33
N HIS A 251 20.27 14.15 -15.68
CA HIS A 251 19.65 12.94 -16.20
C HIS A 251 18.33 12.73 -15.46
N ASN A 252 17.24 12.50 -16.19
CA ASN A 252 15.90 12.31 -15.64
C ASN A 252 15.21 11.19 -16.44
N GLU A 253 15.05 10.01 -15.83
CA GLU A 253 14.41 8.83 -16.43
C GLU A 253 13.39 8.23 -15.46
N ILE A 254 12.24 7.76 -15.97
CA ILE A 254 11.35 6.90 -15.21
C ILE A 254 11.85 5.46 -15.33
N VAL A 255 12.29 4.90 -14.21
CA VAL A 255 12.99 3.62 -14.13
C VAL A 255 12.12 2.57 -13.44
N ASP A 256 12.06 1.39 -14.05
CA ASP A 256 11.60 0.16 -13.42
C ASP A 256 12.84 -0.67 -13.06
N PHE A 257 13.35 -0.47 -11.84
CA PHE A 257 14.58 -1.11 -11.34
C PHE A 257 14.49 -2.66 -11.32
N ALA A 258 13.29 -3.23 -11.44
CA ALA A 258 13.12 -4.69 -11.57
C ALA A 258 13.39 -5.24 -12.98
N LYS A 259 13.78 -4.40 -13.95
CA LYS A 259 14.07 -4.77 -15.34
C LYS A 259 15.50 -4.46 -15.81
N LYS A 260 16.27 -3.71 -15.02
CA LYS A 260 17.62 -3.25 -15.38
C LYS A 260 18.54 -3.38 -14.16
N ASP A 261 19.55 -4.23 -14.26
CA ASP A 261 20.57 -4.37 -13.19
C ASP A 261 21.46 -3.11 -13.07
N SER A 262 21.60 -2.36 -14.17
CA SER A 262 22.22 -1.04 -14.19
C SER A 262 21.56 -0.08 -15.18
N ILE A 263 21.62 1.22 -14.90
CA ILE A 263 21.18 2.31 -15.76
C ILE A 263 22.37 3.23 -16.05
N GLU A 264 22.65 3.49 -17.33
CA GLU A 264 23.73 4.41 -17.73
C GLU A 264 23.24 5.86 -17.73
N ILE A 265 23.97 6.71 -17.02
CA ILE A 265 23.57 8.10 -16.76
C ILE A 265 23.97 8.98 -17.94
N ASN A 266 22.99 9.21 -18.81
CA ASN A 266 23.08 10.13 -19.93
C ASN A 266 22.68 11.52 -19.46
N PHE A 267 23.68 12.32 -19.03
CA PHE A 267 23.51 13.73 -18.68
C PHE A 267 23.08 14.56 -19.90
N LYS A 268 22.17 15.51 -19.66
CA LYS A 268 21.73 16.53 -20.60
C LYS A 268 21.83 17.91 -19.96
N ASP A 269 22.00 18.97 -20.75
CA ASP A 269 21.88 20.34 -20.26
C ASP A 269 20.40 20.79 -20.12
N GLU A 270 20.20 22.06 -19.73
CA GLU A 270 18.87 22.68 -19.59
C GLU A 270 18.08 22.75 -20.91
N TYR A 271 18.75 22.60 -22.07
CA TYR A 271 18.15 22.55 -23.40
C TYR A 271 17.93 21.11 -23.91
N GLY A 272 18.30 20.10 -23.12
CA GLY A 272 18.17 18.68 -23.45
C GLY A 272 19.30 18.12 -24.32
N VAL A 273 20.36 18.88 -24.60
CA VAL A 273 21.53 18.45 -25.38
C VAL A 273 22.36 17.46 -24.56
N SER A 274 22.72 16.31 -25.14
CA SER A 274 23.44 15.27 -24.38
C SER A 274 24.92 15.60 -24.20
N LEU A 275 25.51 15.09 -23.11
CA LEU A 275 26.94 15.26 -22.82
C LEU A 275 27.86 14.80 -23.98
N SER A 276 27.47 13.74 -24.68
CA SER A 276 28.16 13.25 -25.89
C SER A 276 28.19 14.29 -27.01
N GLN A 277 27.04 14.93 -27.30
CA GLN A 277 26.94 16.01 -28.30
C GLN A 277 27.76 17.24 -27.88
N LEU A 278 27.82 17.54 -26.59
CA LEU A 278 28.65 18.63 -26.06
C LEU A 278 30.16 18.33 -26.21
N ASN A 279 30.60 17.08 -26.03
CA ASN A 279 32.01 16.68 -26.19
C ASN A 279 32.50 16.83 -27.64
N GLU A 280 31.67 16.45 -28.61
CA GLU A 280 31.98 16.60 -30.06
C GLU A 280 32.33 18.04 -30.46
N THR A 281 31.73 19.04 -29.80
CA THR A 281 32.05 20.46 -30.05
C THR A 281 33.42 20.90 -29.53
N GLN A 282 34.11 20.06 -28.76
CA GLN A 282 35.38 20.33 -28.08
C GLN A 282 35.41 21.66 -27.29
N LYS A 283 34.26 22.13 -26.80
CA LYS A 283 34.15 23.44 -26.12
C LYS A 283 34.36 23.38 -24.60
N TYR A 284 34.26 22.21 -23.97
CA TYR A 284 34.28 22.07 -22.51
C TYR A 284 35.20 20.93 -22.07
N ASN A 285 35.65 20.93 -20.82
CA ASN A 285 36.23 19.74 -20.19
C ASN A 285 35.18 19.02 -19.31
N ILE A 286 34.85 17.80 -19.72
CA ILE A 286 33.78 16.96 -19.16
C ILE A 286 34.22 15.49 -18.95
N SER A 287 35.53 15.19 -19.04
CA SER A 287 36.06 13.82 -18.91
C SER A 287 35.69 13.12 -17.60
N ASN A 288 35.38 13.91 -16.55
CA ASN A 288 34.97 13.43 -15.24
C ASN A 288 33.47 13.10 -15.12
N LEU A 289 32.66 13.34 -16.17
CA LEU A 289 31.22 13.07 -16.21
C LEU A 289 30.83 11.90 -17.10
N GLU A 290 31.79 11.31 -17.80
CA GLU A 290 31.56 10.12 -18.62
C GLU A 290 31.56 8.86 -17.74
N ASN A 291 30.75 7.86 -18.12
CA ASN A 291 30.72 6.53 -17.50
C ASN A 291 30.17 6.45 -16.06
N PHE A 292 29.09 7.17 -15.76
CA PHE A 292 28.32 6.97 -14.53
C PHE A 292 27.24 5.90 -14.75
N SER A 293 27.09 4.99 -13.79
CA SER A 293 26.01 4.00 -13.80
C SER A 293 25.35 3.90 -12.44
N VAL A 294 24.03 3.84 -12.44
CA VAL A 294 23.24 3.52 -11.25
C VAL A 294 23.03 2.01 -11.20
N VAL A 295 23.33 1.40 -10.05
CA VAL A 295 23.24 -0.04 -9.79
C VAL A 295 22.32 -0.28 -8.60
N LEU A 296 21.47 -1.30 -8.69
CA LEU A 296 20.61 -1.73 -7.59
C LEU A 296 21.33 -2.79 -6.75
N ARG A 297 21.40 -2.60 -5.43
CA ARG A 297 21.78 -3.62 -4.45
C ARG A 297 20.59 -4.05 -3.59
N ASP A 298 20.53 -5.34 -3.38
CA ASP A 298 19.63 -5.98 -2.44
C ASP A 298 20.19 -5.83 -1.02
N VAL A 299 19.43 -5.20 -0.11
CA VAL A 299 19.88 -4.95 1.27
C VAL A 299 20.01 -6.26 2.05
N ASP A 300 19.17 -7.25 1.71
CA ASP A 300 18.99 -8.45 2.51
C ASP A 300 20.00 -9.55 2.14
N LYS A 301 20.47 -9.60 0.88
CA LYS A 301 21.44 -10.60 0.41
C LYS A 301 22.85 -10.44 0.99
N GLU A 302 23.23 -9.25 1.44
CA GLU A 302 24.51 -9.02 2.13
C GLU A 302 24.39 -9.22 3.66
N SER A 303 23.21 -9.56 4.19
CA SER A 303 22.96 -9.76 5.63
C SER A 303 23.06 -11.24 6.05
N PRO A 304 24.09 -11.65 6.83
CA PRO A 304 24.26 -13.06 7.24
C PRO A 304 23.16 -13.56 8.20
N HIS A 305 22.32 -12.66 8.73
CA HIS A 305 21.15 -13.04 9.53
C HIS A 305 19.99 -13.55 8.68
N ILE A 306 19.86 -13.14 7.42
CA ILE A 306 18.77 -13.57 6.54
C ILE A 306 19.09 -14.92 5.88
N THR A 307 20.34 -15.20 5.53
CA THR A 307 20.78 -16.56 5.16
C THR A 307 20.44 -17.58 6.27
N LYS A 308 20.40 -17.12 7.53
CA LYS A 308 20.00 -17.94 8.68
C LYS A 308 18.47 -18.11 8.81
N LEU A 309 17.67 -17.14 8.35
CA LEU A 309 16.22 -17.28 8.25
C LEU A 309 15.82 -18.14 7.03
N GLU A 310 16.52 -18.01 5.90
CA GLU A 310 16.37 -18.89 4.74
C GLU A 310 16.79 -20.33 5.05
N THR A 311 17.84 -20.57 5.84
CA THR A 311 18.17 -21.94 6.32
C THR A 311 17.23 -22.47 7.40
N ILE A 312 16.59 -21.60 8.20
CA ILE A 312 15.47 -22.02 9.07
C ILE A 312 14.22 -22.37 8.24
N TYR A 313 13.99 -21.69 7.11
CA TYR A 313 12.94 -22.04 6.14
C TYR A 313 13.28 -23.30 5.33
N ASN A 314 14.54 -23.51 4.96
CA ASN A 314 14.96 -24.61 4.09
C ASN A 314 15.49 -25.86 4.84
N ASP A 315 15.33 -25.94 6.17
CA ASP A 315 15.54 -27.19 6.92
C ASP A 315 14.37 -28.16 6.72
N SER A 316 14.48 -28.89 5.61
CA SER A 316 13.58 -29.93 5.12
C SER A 316 13.41 -31.14 6.04
N ASN A 317 14.03 -31.17 7.22
CA ASN A 317 13.86 -32.24 8.22
C ASN A 317 12.94 -31.89 9.40
N SER A 318 12.48 -30.64 9.54
CA SER A 318 11.50 -30.31 10.60
C SER A 318 10.07 -30.76 10.20
N LYS A 319 9.49 -31.69 10.97
CA LYS A 319 8.16 -32.27 10.70
C LYS A 319 6.99 -31.35 11.09
N ILE A 320 6.99 -30.11 10.61
CA ILE A 320 5.85 -29.19 10.69
C ILE A 320 5.67 -28.55 9.30
N SER A 321 4.69 -29.05 8.53
CA SER A 321 4.49 -28.64 7.14
C SER A 321 3.75 -27.30 7.02
N TRP A 322 4.50 -26.20 6.93
CA TRP A 322 4.01 -24.88 6.48
C TRP A 322 4.95 -24.18 5.48
N ASN A 323 5.84 -24.93 4.83
CA ASN A 323 6.75 -24.41 3.82
C ASN A 323 6.14 -24.45 2.40
N GLU A 324 5.35 -23.42 2.09
CA GLU A 324 5.05 -23.02 0.71
C GLU A 324 5.35 -21.53 0.48
N THR A 325 6.55 -21.10 0.87
CA THR A 325 7.18 -19.99 0.17
C THR A 325 7.35 -20.41 -1.29
N CYS A 326 6.61 -19.80 -2.22
CA CYS A 326 6.97 -19.82 -3.65
C CYS A 326 8.30 -19.06 -3.75
N GLU A 327 9.42 -19.74 -3.52
CA GLU A 327 10.76 -19.25 -3.85
C GLU A 327 10.79 -18.82 -5.32
N LEU A 328 11.74 -17.94 -5.67
CA LEU A 328 11.86 -17.39 -7.01
C LEU A 328 12.87 -18.17 -7.88
N PRO A 329 12.47 -19.28 -8.55
CA PRO A 329 13.06 -19.65 -9.83
C PRO A 329 12.05 -19.42 -10.97
N ASP A 330 12.60 -19.15 -12.16
CA ASP A 330 11.94 -18.86 -13.44
C ASP A 330 10.42 -19.18 -13.51
N TYR A 331 9.61 -18.13 -13.61
CA TYR A 331 8.13 -18.10 -13.62
C TYR A 331 7.47 -18.85 -14.80
N LYS A 332 8.24 -19.63 -15.56
CA LYS A 332 7.84 -20.42 -16.72
C LYS A 332 7.54 -21.89 -16.41
N THR A 333 7.96 -22.43 -15.26
CA THR A 333 7.89 -23.90 -15.02
C THR A 333 7.27 -24.37 -13.69
N SER A 334 7.00 -23.51 -12.70
CA SER A 334 6.35 -23.96 -11.46
C SER A 334 4.83 -24.16 -11.63
N ALA A 335 4.42 -25.39 -11.91
CA ALA A 335 3.01 -25.78 -11.94
C ALA A 335 2.31 -25.63 -10.55
N ASP A 336 3.08 -25.65 -9.46
CA ASP A 336 2.58 -25.74 -8.08
C ASP A 336 2.14 -24.40 -7.46
N CYS A 337 2.54 -23.25 -8.00
CA CYS A 337 1.98 -21.95 -7.59
C CYS A 337 0.63 -21.66 -8.29
N GLY A 338 0.10 -22.58 -9.10
CA GLY A 338 -1.11 -22.40 -9.91
C GLY A 338 -2.45 -22.42 -9.15
N ARG A 339 -2.48 -22.91 -7.91
CA ARG A 339 -3.68 -23.01 -7.05
C ARG A 339 -3.30 -22.85 -5.58
N LYS A 340 -3.62 -21.70 -4.97
CA LYS A 340 -3.38 -21.45 -3.54
C LYS A 340 -4.65 -20.98 -2.82
N ASN A 341 -4.87 -21.49 -1.61
CA ASN A 341 -6.01 -21.16 -0.75
C ASN A 341 -5.72 -19.88 0.04
N GLY A 342 -6.05 -18.74 -0.53
CA GLY A 342 -5.68 -17.45 0.03
C GLY A 342 -5.62 -16.35 -1.01
N ILE A 343 -5.04 -15.22 -0.62
CA ILE A 343 -4.80 -14.04 -1.46
C ILE A 343 -3.30 -13.82 -1.60
N LEU A 344 -2.81 -13.74 -2.84
CA LEU A 344 -1.42 -13.40 -3.13
C LEU A 344 -1.23 -11.88 -3.04
N TYR A 345 -0.15 -11.44 -2.42
CA TYR A 345 0.20 -10.03 -2.25
C TYR A 345 1.72 -9.80 -2.34
N ARG A 346 2.14 -8.55 -2.45
CA ARG A 346 3.54 -8.11 -2.32
C ARG A 346 3.66 -7.12 -1.17
N ARG A 347 4.82 -7.09 -0.54
CA ARG A 347 5.19 -6.09 0.48
C ARG A 347 6.15 -5.08 -0.14
N ASP A 348 6.27 -3.92 0.47
CA ASP A 348 7.33 -2.97 0.12
C ASP A 348 8.63 -3.44 0.79
N VAL A 349 9.71 -3.62 0.02
CA VAL A 349 11.02 -4.10 0.51
C VAL A 349 12.08 -3.02 0.26
N PRO A 350 12.98 -2.72 1.23
CA PRO A 350 14.05 -1.76 1.03
C PRO A 350 15.15 -2.29 0.11
N TYR A 351 15.55 -1.47 -0.86
CA TYR A 351 16.71 -1.70 -1.73
C TYR A 351 17.66 -0.50 -1.63
N THR A 352 18.96 -0.76 -1.79
CA THR A 352 19.98 0.30 -1.81
C THR A 352 20.36 0.55 -3.26
N VAL A 353 20.15 1.78 -3.73
CA VAL A 353 20.61 2.21 -5.06
C VAL A 353 21.93 2.96 -4.91
N GLU A 354 22.92 2.60 -5.71
CA GLU A 354 24.23 3.23 -5.76
C GLU A 354 24.47 3.91 -7.11
N LEU A 355 24.85 5.19 -7.08
CA LEU A 355 25.48 5.86 -8.21
C LEU A 355 26.97 5.57 -8.18
N GLN A 356 27.48 4.86 -9.18
CA GLN A 356 28.89 4.46 -9.30
C GLN A 356 29.57 5.17 -10.48
N SER A 357 30.85 5.51 -10.32
CA SER A 357 31.73 5.97 -11.40
C SER A 357 32.57 4.80 -11.92
N LYS A 358 32.44 4.50 -13.22
CA LYS A 358 33.31 3.58 -13.95
C LYS A 358 34.61 4.30 -14.36
N PRO A 359 35.75 3.60 -14.54
CA PRO A 359 35.92 2.16 -14.41
C PRO A 359 36.15 1.66 -12.97
N LYS A 360 36.28 2.57 -11.99
CA LYS A 360 36.66 2.21 -10.61
C LYS A 360 35.52 1.65 -9.76
N ASN A 361 34.29 1.62 -10.27
CA ASN A 361 33.04 1.26 -9.59
C ASN A 361 32.91 1.91 -8.20
N THR A 362 33.41 3.15 -8.07
CA THR A 362 33.41 3.88 -6.80
C THR A 362 32.02 4.45 -6.55
N SER A 363 31.39 4.08 -5.44
CA SER A 363 30.10 4.64 -5.02
C SER A 363 30.28 6.13 -4.67
N ILE A 364 29.48 6.98 -5.32
CA ILE A 364 29.49 8.44 -5.17
C ILE A 364 28.30 8.90 -4.31
N ALA A 365 27.14 8.29 -4.55
CA ALA A 365 25.91 8.55 -3.83
C ALA A 365 25.14 7.25 -3.65
N THR A 366 24.49 7.13 -2.49
CA THR A 366 23.71 5.95 -2.11
C THR A 366 22.37 6.42 -1.58
N GLN A 367 21.27 5.80 -2.01
CA GLN A 367 19.92 6.10 -1.53
C GLN A 367 19.15 4.79 -1.31
N GLN A 368 18.47 4.67 -0.18
CA GLN A 368 17.50 3.59 0.03
C GLN A 368 16.16 3.95 -0.61
N ILE A 369 15.55 3.00 -1.30
CA ILE A 369 14.21 3.08 -1.89
C ILE A 369 13.40 1.85 -1.49
N PHE A 370 12.07 1.97 -1.48
CA PHE A 370 11.17 0.85 -1.18
C PHE A 370 10.44 0.45 -2.46
N MET A 371 10.48 -0.85 -2.79
CA MET A 371 9.85 -1.38 -4.00
C MET A 371 9.11 -2.69 -3.74
N PRO A 372 7.85 -2.84 -4.22
CA PRO A 372 7.19 -4.14 -4.23
C PRO A 372 7.62 -5.02 -5.41
N ASN A 373 8.16 -4.46 -6.50
CA ASN A 373 8.38 -5.17 -7.78
C ASN A 373 9.26 -6.43 -7.65
N LEU A 374 10.26 -6.35 -6.76
CA LEU A 374 11.23 -7.40 -6.47
C LEU A 374 10.93 -8.13 -5.14
N SER A 375 9.91 -7.70 -4.40
CA SER A 375 9.46 -8.41 -3.19
C SER A 375 8.96 -9.80 -3.56
N PRO A 376 9.29 -10.83 -2.74
CA PRO A 376 8.64 -12.13 -2.83
C PRO A 376 7.11 -11.99 -2.79
N ILE A 377 6.44 -12.74 -3.65
CA ILE A 377 4.97 -12.85 -3.62
C ILE A 377 4.61 -13.71 -2.41
N SER A 378 3.88 -13.11 -1.48
CA SER A 378 3.46 -13.74 -0.24
C SER A 378 2.00 -14.19 -0.35
N LEU A 379 1.61 -15.24 0.37
CA LEU A 379 0.22 -15.73 0.44
C LEU A 379 -0.36 -15.38 1.81
N ILE A 380 -1.53 -14.75 1.85
CA ILE A 380 -2.35 -14.69 3.07
C ILE A 380 -3.32 -15.87 3.02
N PRO A 381 -3.22 -16.87 3.92
CA PRO A 381 -4.17 -17.97 3.93
C PRO A 381 -5.58 -17.44 4.25
N ALA A 382 -6.57 -17.89 3.49
CA ALA A 382 -7.98 -17.52 3.68
C ALA A 382 -8.83 -18.77 3.95
N GLU A 383 -8.28 -19.72 4.70
CA GLU A 383 -8.93 -20.97 5.01
C GLU A 383 -9.99 -20.77 6.10
N ALA A 384 -11.21 -21.23 5.82
CA ALA A 384 -12.31 -21.21 6.77
C ALA A 384 -12.63 -22.64 7.19
N LEU A 385 -12.18 -23.03 8.39
CA LEU A 385 -12.40 -24.37 8.94
C LEU A 385 -13.90 -24.76 8.96
N GLN A 386 -14.20 -26.05 8.87
CA GLN A 386 -15.58 -26.56 8.91
C GLN A 386 -16.28 -26.22 10.24
N LEU A 387 -17.61 -26.03 10.20
CA LEU A 387 -18.50 -25.85 11.36
C LEU A 387 -18.21 -24.62 12.27
N VAL A 388 -17.24 -23.79 11.91
CA VAL A 388 -16.95 -22.52 12.59
C VAL A 388 -17.27 -21.33 11.69
N THR A 389 -17.73 -20.24 12.30
CA THR A 389 -17.77 -18.92 11.65
C THR A 389 -16.35 -18.39 11.62
N ALA A 390 -15.79 -18.22 10.43
CA ALA A 390 -14.46 -17.62 10.25
C ALA A 390 -14.63 -16.21 9.69
N LYS A 391 -13.97 -15.23 10.33
CA LYS A 391 -13.87 -13.86 9.81
C LYS A 391 -12.41 -13.56 9.52
N ASN A 392 -12.10 -13.35 8.25
CA ASN A 392 -10.78 -12.94 7.79
C ASN A 392 -10.92 -11.53 7.18
N ASN A 393 -10.44 -10.52 7.91
CA ASN A 393 -10.43 -9.13 7.45
C ASN A 393 -9.02 -8.81 6.94
N MET A 394 -8.89 -8.49 5.65
CA MET A 394 -7.63 -8.12 5.02
C MET A 394 -7.75 -6.70 4.45
N GLY A 395 -7.10 -5.75 5.13
CA GLY A 395 -7.02 -4.36 4.67
C GLY A 395 -5.85 -4.19 3.71
N PHE A 396 -6.11 -3.64 2.53
CA PHE A 396 -5.07 -3.32 1.55
C PHE A 396 -5.07 -1.81 1.25
N GLU A 397 -3.89 -1.28 0.98
CA GLU A 397 -3.74 0.07 0.45
C GLU A 397 -2.95 -0.02 -0.85
N ASN A 398 -3.59 0.34 -1.97
CA ASN A 398 -3.00 0.28 -3.30
C ASN A 398 -2.36 -1.08 -3.64
N GLY A 399 -3.02 -2.19 -3.27
CA GLY A 399 -2.56 -3.56 -3.49
C GLY A 399 -1.55 -4.09 -2.48
N MET A 400 -1.06 -3.29 -1.53
CA MET A 400 -0.18 -3.72 -0.44
C MET A 400 -1.00 -4.07 0.80
N LEU A 401 -0.65 -5.14 1.51
CA LEU A 401 -1.31 -5.52 2.76
C LEU A 401 -0.93 -4.54 3.88
N VAL A 402 -1.91 -3.88 4.49
CA VAL A 402 -1.72 -2.98 5.64
C VAL A 402 -2.25 -3.56 6.95
N SER A 403 -3.25 -4.45 6.91
CA SER A 403 -3.76 -5.15 8.08
C SER A 403 -4.28 -6.54 7.75
N TYR A 404 -4.11 -7.47 8.69
CA TYR A 404 -4.70 -8.80 8.64
C TYR A 404 -5.20 -9.19 10.03
N GLU A 405 -6.51 -9.36 10.15
CA GLU A 405 -7.17 -9.87 11.35
C GLU A 405 -7.91 -11.16 11.01
N THR A 406 -7.66 -12.22 11.78
CA THR A 406 -8.40 -13.47 11.69
C THR A 406 -9.09 -13.77 13.02
N ASN A 407 -10.39 -14.02 12.97
CA ASN A 407 -11.18 -14.48 14.10
C ASN A 407 -11.82 -15.81 13.72
N GLN A 408 -11.24 -16.88 14.27
CA GLN A 408 -11.72 -18.25 14.10
C GLN A 408 -11.84 -18.89 15.50
N PRO A 409 -13.06 -19.14 16.01
CA PRO A 409 -13.23 -19.91 17.23
C PRO A 409 -12.76 -21.36 16.98
N SER A 410 -12.26 -22.02 18.01
CA SER A 410 -11.72 -23.38 17.85
C SER A 410 -12.80 -24.39 17.44
N GLN A 411 -12.48 -25.30 16.52
CA GLN A 411 -13.39 -26.35 16.05
C GLN A 411 -13.98 -27.17 17.21
N VAL A 412 -13.19 -27.42 18.26
CA VAL A 412 -13.61 -28.15 19.47
C VAL A 412 -14.76 -27.42 20.17
N LEU A 413 -14.72 -26.08 20.26
CA LEU A 413 -15.77 -25.30 20.88
C LEU A 413 -17.07 -25.33 20.04
N ALA A 414 -16.95 -25.30 18.71
CA ALA A 414 -18.09 -25.48 17.81
C ALA A 414 -18.73 -26.87 17.98
N LEU A 415 -17.92 -27.93 18.00
CA LEU A 415 -18.38 -29.32 18.18
C LEU A 415 -19.11 -29.53 19.52
N VAL A 416 -18.62 -28.92 20.61
CA VAL A 416 -19.29 -28.97 21.93
C VAL A 416 -20.60 -28.18 21.93
N SER A 417 -20.72 -27.12 21.13
CA SER A 417 -21.95 -26.30 21.05
C SER A 417 -23.03 -26.85 20.11
N LEU A 418 -22.71 -27.79 19.21
CA LEU A 418 -23.65 -28.36 18.25
C LEU A 418 -24.92 -28.97 18.88
N PRO A 419 -24.84 -29.81 19.94
CA PRO A 419 -26.02 -30.36 20.59
C PRO A 419 -26.97 -29.29 21.15
N ALA A 420 -26.42 -28.20 21.70
CA ALA A 420 -27.22 -27.10 22.24
C ALA A 420 -27.98 -26.37 21.11
N ARG A 421 -27.30 -26.05 20.00
CA ARG A 421 -27.93 -25.39 18.83
C ARG A 421 -29.03 -26.24 18.19
N VAL A 422 -28.84 -27.57 18.12
CA VAL A 422 -29.87 -28.48 17.58
C VAL A 422 -31.12 -28.50 18.47
N LEU A 423 -30.95 -28.50 19.80
CA LEU A 423 -32.06 -28.41 20.74
C LEU A 423 -32.77 -27.04 20.65
N GLU A 424 -32.03 -25.93 20.62
CA GLU A 424 -32.57 -24.58 20.46
C GLU A 424 -33.36 -24.42 19.15
N GLY A 425 -32.83 -24.91 18.03
CA GLY A 425 -33.52 -24.90 16.74
C GLY A 425 -34.82 -25.71 16.75
N TYR A 426 -34.78 -26.92 17.35
CA TYR A 426 -35.96 -27.78 17.49
C TYR A 426 -37.07 -27.15 18.36
N PHE A 427 -36.72 -26.62 19.54
CA PHE A 427 -37.68 -25.92 20.41
C PHE A 427 -38.15 -24.58 19.80
N GLY A 428 -37.28 -23.87 19.07
CA GLY A 428 -37.63 -22.67 18.32
C GLY A 428 -38.64 -22.93 17.20
N ALA A 429 -38.52 -24.06 16.49
CA ALA A 429 -39.49 -24.48 15.48
C ALA A 429 -40.84 -24.85 16.12
N LEU A 430 -40.84 -25.65 17.20
CA LEU A 430 -42.07 -26.03 17.92
C LEU A 430 -42.80 -24.80 18.49
N THR A 431 -42.10 -23.85 19.09
CA THR A 431 -42.71 -22.64 19.65
C THR A 431 -43.28 -21.71 18.57
N LYS A 432 -42.66 -21.64 17.38
CA LYS A 432 -43.25 -20.95 16.21
C LYS A 432 -44.55 -21.61 15.74
N ILE A 433 -44.62 -22.95 15.68
CA ILE A 433 -45.84 -23.69 15.32
C ILE A 433 -46.95 -23.47 16.36
N ILE A 434 -46.61 -23.46 17.65
CA ILE A 434 -47.56 -23.20 18.74
C ILE A 434 -48.09 -21.76 18.66
N LYS A 435 -47.21 -20.76 18.46
CA LYS A 435 -47.63 -19.36 18.24
C LYS A 435 -48.57 -19.23 17.04
N LEU A 436 -48.23 -19.82 15.89
CA LEU A 436 -49.10 -19.83 14.71
C LEU A 436 -50.53 -20.31 15.04
N LYS A 437 -50.65 -21.35 15.89
CA LYS A 437 -51.94 -21.94 16.29
C LYS A 437 -52.70 -21.12 17.34
N VAL A 438 -52.02 -20.27 18.11
CA VAL A 438 -52.62 -19.31 19.05
C VAL A 438 -53.08 -18.05 18.30
N ASP A 439 -52.24 -17.52 17.41
CA ASP A 439 -52.53 -16.33 16.62
C ASP A 439 -53.68 -16.58 15.62
N TYR A 440 -53.80 -17.80 15.07
CA TYR A 440 -54.97 -18.18 14.26
C TYR A 440 -56.28 -18.20 15.07
N LYS A 441 -56.21 -18.51 16.38
CA LYS A 441 -57.39 -18.51 17.26
C LYS A 441 -57.79 -17.10 17.69
N SER A 442 -56.84 -16.22 17.98
CA SER A 442 -57.15 -14.82 18.31
C SER A 442 -57.70 -14.07 17.10
N ALA A 443 -57.12 -14.28 15.91
CA ALA A 443 -57.66 -13.74 14.65
C ALA A 443 -59.08 -14.24 14.35
N ALA A 444 -59.35 -15.55 14.51
CA ALA A 444 -60.70 -16.10 14.30
C ALA A 444 -61.74 -15.62 15.33
N SER A 445 -61.31 -15.17 16.51
CA SER A 445 -62.21 -14.64 17.54
C SER A 445 -62.55 -13.15 17.38
N SER A 446 -61.85 -12.41 16.52
CA SER A 446 -62.15 -10.98 16.27
C SER A 446 -63.13 -10.73 15.12
N SER A 447 -63.44 -11.75 14.31
CA SER A 447 -64.42 -11.67 13.22
C SER A 447 -65.84 -12.05 13.68
N ALA A 448 -66.39 -11.30 14.63
CA ALA A 448 -67.83 -11.26 14.91
C ALA A 448 -68.45 -10.03 14.22
N PRO A 449 -69.56 -10.15 13.48
CA PRO A 449 -70.09 -9.05 12.68
C PRO A 449 -70.65 -7.93 13.55
N ALA A 450 -70.16 -6.71 13.34
CA ALA A 450 -70.83 -5.50 13.83
C ALA A 450 -72.14 -5.34 13.05
N THR A 451 -73.27 -5.57 13.70
CA THR A 451 -74.60 -5.44 13.09
C THR A 451 -74.97 -3.97 12.96
N GLU A 452 -75.09 -3.48 11.74
CA GLU A 452 -75.55 -2.11 11.45
C GLU A 452 -77.02 -1.91 11.87
N ALA A 453 -77.27 -0.87 12.65
CA ALA A 453 -78.62 -0.38 12.92
C ALA A 453 -78.96 0.75 11.93
N ILE A 454 -79.53 0.39 10.78
CA ILE A 454 -80.08 1.35 9.82
C ILE A 454 -81.58 1.50 10.09
N THR A 455 -81.99 2.65 10.62
CA THR A 455 -83.39 3.10 10.63
C THR A 455 -83.56 4.34 9.74
N SER A 456 -84.59 4.28 8.89
CA SER A 456 -84.90 5.24 7.83
C SER A 456 -85.43 6.60 8.32
N GLY A 457 -85.15 7.69 7.58
CA GLY A 457 -85.60 9.04 7.96
C GLY A 457 -85.67 10.10 6.83
N THR A 458 -86.40 9.80 5.76
CA THR A 458 -87.24 10.74 4.97
C THR A 458 -86.75 12.18 4.60
N THR A 459 -86.50 12.33 3.30
CA THR A 459 -86.95 13.45 2.40
C THR A 459 -86.29 14.85 2.42
N PRO A 460 -86.34 15.58 1.27
CA PRO A 460 -85.48 16.74 0.99
C PRO A 460 -86.21 18.09 1.04
N LYS A 461 -85.45 19.18 0.90
CA LYS A 461 -85.83 20.32 0.04
C LYS A 461 -84.65 21.26 -0.28
N ASP A 462 -84.66 21.72 -1.53
CA ASP A 462 -84.18 22.99 -2.10
C ASP A 462 -82.78 23.52 -1.72
#